data_AF-A0A844HYM6-F1
#
_entry.id   AF-A0A844HYM6-F1
#
_cell.length_a   1.000
_cell.length_b   1.000
_cell.length_c   1.000
_cell.angle_alpha   90.00
_cell.angle_beta   90.00
_cell.angle_gamma   90.00
#
_symmetry.space_group_name_H-M   'P 1'
#
loop_
_entity.id
_entity.type
_entity.pdbx_description
1 polymer ?
#
loop_
_entity_poly.entity_id
_entity_poly.type
_entity_poly.pdbx_seq_one_letter_code
_entity_poly.pdbx_strand_id
1 'polypeptide(L)'
;MSVYTPLQGRLSTLSVPSVRMKFSDIEEIIERALPPSARQYSAWWGNNDQGGKRHSASWLQAGFRAEDLSLEMEEVSFTRVDQPAVRAVFRTGFHVSLNASWVAAGEIAVSALGKLAFPQAPVAAGIYRFRFSGGTGHRCYIGESANLRNRFGFYRQPGSTQATNLRLKALMLEHISGGGRIEVDIITEIGGLTHGPKPTEANLSSKAVRRLFEQAAIVADDATEIESLNR
;
A
#
# COMPACT_ATOMS: atom_id res chain seq x y z
N MET A 1 -25.49 -42.98 -9.49
CA MET A 1 -24.56 -41.89 -9.10
C MET A 1 -25.23 -40.55 -9.38
N SER A 2 -24.93 -39.52 -8.59
CA SER A 2 -25.47 -38.17 -8.84
C SER A 2 -24.72 -37.53 -10.01
N VAL A 3 -25.38 -36.70 -10.81
CA VAL A 3 -24.68 -35.98 -11.89
C VAL A 3 -23.70 -34.94 -11.34
N TYR A 4 -23.79 -34.60 -10.05
CA TYR A 4 -22.87 -33.69 -9.36
C TYR A 4 -21.70 -34.41 -8.69
N THR A 5 -21.56 -35.73 -8.84
CA THR A 5 -20.42 -36.50 -8.33
C THR A 5 -19.06 -36.00 -8.87
N PRO A 6 -18.92 -35.59 -10.15
CA PRO A 6 -17.69 -34.98 -10.64
C PRO A 6 -17.32 -33.68 -9.91
N LEU A 7 -18.30 -32.83 -9.62
CA LEU A 7 -18.09 -31.58 -8.87
C LEU A 7 -17.59 -31.88 -7.44
N GLN A 8 -18.20 -32.85 -6.76
CA GLN A 8 -17.74 -33.31 -5.45
C GLN A 8 -16.28 -33.79 -5.52
N GLY A 9 -15.95 -34.64 -6.49
CA GLY A 9 -14.58 -35.12 -6.69
C GLY A 9 -13.59 -33.98 -6.90
N ARG A 10 -13.94 -33.01 -7.76
CA ARG A 10 -13.10 -31.84 -8.02
C ARG A 10 -12.87 -31.02 -6.75
N LEU A 11 -13.92 -30.70 -6.01
CA LEU A 11 -13.82 -29.92 -4.77
C LEU A 11 -12.99 -30.64 -3.71
N SER A 12 -13.16 -31.95 -3.54
CA SER A 12 -12.38 -32.75 -2.57
C SER A 12 -10.88 -32.74 -2.84
N THR A 13 -10.43 -32.55 -4.09
CA THR A 13 -9.00 -32.45 -4.43
C THR A 13 -8.38 -31.10 -4.08
N LEU A 14 -9.20 -30.10 -3.74
CA LEU A 14 -8.72 -28.74 -3.48
C LEU A 14 -8.30 -28.56 -2.02
N SER A 15 -7.05 -28.13 -1.84
CA SER A 15 -6.47 -27.73 -0.55
C SER A 15 -6.62 -26.23 -0.25
N VAL A 16 -7.37 -25.49 -1.08
CA VAL A 16 -7.64 -24.06 -0.87
C VAL A 16 -8.86 -23.84 0.06
N PRO A 17 -8.88 -22.76 0.85
CA PRO A 17 -9.99 -22.45 1.75
C PRO A 17 -11.26 -21.99 1.02
N SER A 18 -11.13 -21.47 -0.20
CA SER A 18 -12.27 -21.16 -1.06
C SER A 18 -11.87 -21.16 -2.53
N VAL A 19 -12.81 -21.52 -3.40
CA VAL A 19 -12.67 -21.51 -4.85
C VAL A 19 -13.88 -20.83 -5.48
N ARG A 20 -13.62 -19.83 -6.34
CA ARG A 20 -14.65 -19.18 -7.18
C ARG A 20 -14.78 -19.96 -8.47
N MET A 21 -16.00 -20.28 -8.88
CA MET A 21 -16.28 -20.96 -10.14
C MET A 21 -17.40 -20.25 -10.88
N LYS A 22 -17.26 -20.12 -12.21
CA LYS A 22 -18.38 -19.74 -13.07
C LYS A 22 -19.33 -20.92 -13.22
N PHE A 23 -20.59 -20.62 -13.53
CA PHE A 23 -21.57 -21.65 -13.84
C PHE A 23 -21.11 -22.50 -15.02
N SER A 24 -20.49 -21.89 -16.03
CA SER A 24 -19.88 -22.60 -17.16
C SER A 24 -18.81 -23.62 -16.73
N ASP A 25 -17.96 -23.27 -15.77
CA ASP A 25 -16.90 -24.16 -15.30
C ASP A 25 -17.51 -25.36 -14.55
N ILE A 26 -18.58 -25.11 -13.79
CA ILE A 26 -19.33 -26.17 -13.11
C ILE A 26 -20.01 -27.08 -14.13
N GLU A 27 -20.60 -26.52 -15.18
CA GLU A 27 -21.25 -27.25 -16.28
C GLU A 27 -20.27 -28.14 -17.04
N GLU A 28 -19.05 -27.66 -17.28
CA GLU A 28 -17.96 -28.43 -17.87
C GLU A 28 -17.57 -29.60 -16.96
N ILE A 29 -17.41 -29.36 -15.65
CA ILE A 29 -17.07 -30.41 -14.68
C ILE A 29 -18.15 -31.50 -14.60
N ILE A 30 -19.43 -31.14 -14.64
CA ILE A 30 -20.55 -32.10 -14.59
C ILE A 30 -20.99 -32.61 -15.97
N GLU A 31 -20.31 -32.17 -17.03
CA GLU A 31 -20.59 -32.47 -18.44
C GLU A 31 -22.07 -32.23 -18.85
N ARG A 32 -22.68 -31.20 -18.27
CA ARG A 32 -24.09 -30.88 -18.48
C ARG A 32 -24.43 -29.45 -18.06
N ALA A 33 -25.37 -28.84 -18.76
CA ALA A 33 -25.95 -27.57 -18.36
C ALA A 33 -26.60 -27.64 -16.96
N LEU A 34 -26.37 -26.61 -16.15
CA LEU A 34 -27.06 -26.38 -14.89
C LEU A 34 -28.53 -26.06 -15.19
N PRO A 35 -29.46 -26.54 -14.36
CA PRO A 35 -30.88 -26.29 -14.59
C PRO A 35 -31.19 -24.79 -14.53
N PRO A 36 -32.25 -24.31 -15.22
CA PRO A 36 -32.66 -22.90 -15.15
C PRO A 36 -32.83 -22.38 -13.72
N SER A 37 -33.24 -23.24 -12.80
CA SER A 37 -33.40 -22.90 -11.38
C SER A 37 -32.09 -22.49 -10.68
N ALA A 38 -30.93 -22.98 -11.13
CA ALA A 38 -29.63 -22.54 -10.61
C ALA A 38 -29.30 -21.09 -10.98
N ARG A 39 -29.86 -20.60 -12.10
CA ARG A 39 -29.71 -19.22 -12.58
C ARG A 39 -30.80 -18.28 -12.08
N GLN A 40 -31.98 -18.81 -11.77
CA GLN A 40 -33.13 -18.01 -11.34
C GLN A 40 -33.23 -17.85 -9.83
N TYR A 41 -32.85 -18.88 -9.06
CA TYR A 41 -33.16 -18.93 -7.63
C TYR A 41 -31.89 -19.15 -6.79
N SER A 42 -31.52 -18.15 -6.00
CA SER A 42 -30.39 -18.24 -5.06
C SER A 42 -30.52 -19.40 -4.08
N ALA A 43 -31.74 -19.74 -3.67
CA ALA A 43 -32.06 -20.89 -2.81
C ALA A 43 -31.65 -22.25 -3.43
N TRP A 44 -31.42 -22.32 -4.75
CA TRP A 44 -30.89 -23.51 -5.40
C TRP A 44 -29.46 -23.82 -4.91
N TRP A 45 -28.65 -22.80 -4.67
CA TRP A 45 -27.29 -22.87 -4.11
C TRP A 45 -27.27 -22.97 -2.58
N GLY A 46 -28.42 -23.21 -1.95
CA GLY A 46 -28.51 -23.33 -0.49
C GLY A 46 -27.72 -24.51 0.07
N ASN A 47 -27.28 -24.38 1.32
CA ASN A 47 -26.45 -25.36 2.02
C ASN A 47 -27.26 -26.29 2.93
N ASN A 48 -28.38 -26.80 2.43
CA ASN A 48 -29.26 -27.70 3.19
C ASN A 48 -29.14 -29.12 2.64
N ASP A 49 -28.99 -30.09 3.54
CA ASP A 49 -28.98 -31.54 3.24
C ASP A 49 -30.35 -32.20 3.48
N GLN A 50 -31.26 -31.54 4.20
CA GLN A 50 -32.58 -32.06 4.51
C GLN A 50 -33.51 -31.99 3.29
N GLY A 51 -34.03 -33.15 2.87
CA GLY A 51 -35.16 -33.24 1.94
C GLY A 51 -34.85 -33.58 0.47
N GLY A 52 -33.74 -34.25 0.16
CA GLY A 52 -33.57 -34.94 -1.13
C GLY A 52 -33.03 -34.11 -2.30
N LYS A 53 -32.45 -32.93 -2.05
CA LYS A 53 -31.75 -32.15 -3.08
C LYS A 53 -30.33 -32.71 -3.30
N ARG A 54 -30.19 -33.60 -4.28
CA ARG A 54 -28.94 -34.36 -4.58
C ARG A 54 -27.73 -33.53 -5.01
N HIS A 55 -27.92 -32.23 -5.27
CA HIS A 55 -26.86 -31.34 -5.76
C HIS A 55 -26.09 -30.66 -4.62
N SER A 56 -26.75 -30.16 -3.57
CA SER A 56 -26.06 -29.52 -2.44
C SER A 56 -25.16 -30.48 -1.67
N ALA A 57 -25.53 -31.76 -1.63
CA ALA A 57 -24.69 -32.82 -1.09
C ALA A 57 -23.30 -32.88 -1.73
N SER A 58 -23.14 -32.48 -3.01
CA SER A 58 -21.87 -32.58 -3.72
C SER A 58 -20.77 -31.70 -3.11
N TRP A 59 -21.07 -30.43 -2.80
CA TRP A 59 -20.09 -29.55 -2.15
C TRP A 59 -20.04 -29.76 -0.64
N LEU A 60 -21.18 -30.03 0.01
CA LEU A 60 -21.21 -30.29 1.47
C LEU A 60 -20.37 -31.51 1.85
N GLN A 61 -20.49 -32.62 1.11
CA GLN A 61 -19.69 -33.82 1.37
C GLN A 61 -18.21 -33.66 0.97
N ALA A 62 -17.88 -32.69 0.11
CA ALA A 62 -16.50 -32.30 -0.18
C ALA A 62 -15.90 -31.40 0.92
N GLY A 63 -16.67 -31.05 1.96
CA GLY A 63 -16.24 -30.14 3.02
C GLY A 63 -16.40 -28.66 2.68
N PHE A 64 -17.20 -28.32 1.67
CA PHE A 64 -17.43 -26.95 1.21
C PHE A 64 -18.89 -26.51 1.39
N ARG A 65 -19.11 -25.19 1.46
CA ARG A 65 -20.42 -24.53 1.39
C ARG A 65 -20.42 -23.57 0.21
N ALA A 66 -21.55 -23.46 -0.46
CA ALA A 66 -21.74 -22.41 -1.47
C ALA A 66 -22.00 -21.06 -0.77
N GLU A 67 -21.20 -20.05 -1.12
CA GLU A 67 -21.19 -18.69 -0.58
C GLU A 67 -20.94 -17.66 -1.71
N ASP A 68 -21.15 -16.37 -1.40
CA ASP A 68 -20.91 -15.24 -2.31
C ASP A 68 -21.55 -15.35 -3.70
N LEU A 69 -22.70 -16.03 -3.84
CA LEU A 69 -23.38 -16.21 -5.12
C LEU A 69 -23.64 -14.86 -5.84
N SER A 70 -23.26 -14.78 -7.11
CA SER A 70 -23.68 -13.72 -8.03
C SER A 70 -24.41 -14.34 -9.21
N LEU A 71 -25.73 -14.10 -9.30
CA LEU A 71 -26.54 -14.55 -10.44
C LEU A 71 -26.26 -13.70 -11.69
N GLU A 72 -25.96 -12.41 -11.53
CA GLU A 72 -25.63 -11.50 -12.64
C GLU A 72 -24.33 -11.91 -13.34
N MET A 73 -23.31 -12.27 -12.56
CA MET A 73 -22.02 -12.72 -13.08
C MET A 73 -21.97 -14.23 -13.34
N GLU A 74 -23.05 -14.97 -13.03
CA GLU A 74 -23.12 -16.43 -13.06
C GLU A 74 -21.94 -17.13 -12.37
N GLU A 75 -21.70 -16.77 -11.10
CA GLU A 75 -20.58 -17.28 -10.33
C GLU A 75 -20.95 -17.59 -8.88
N VAL A 76 -20.28 -18.59 -8.30
CA VAL A 76 -20.43 -18.98 -6.90
C VAL A 76 -19.06 -19.29 -6.30
N SER A 77 -18.89 -18.99 -5.01
CA SER A 77 -17.72 -19.41 -4.25
C SER A 77 -18.06 -20.66 -3.45
N PHE A 78 -17.21 -21.69 -3.50
CA PHE A 78 -17.26 -22.80 -2.57
C PHE A 78 -16.21 -22.57 -1.49
N THR A 79 -16.64 -22.39 -0.23
CA THR A 79 -15.78 -22.11 0.93
C THR A 79 -15.73 -23.32 1.87
N ARG A 80 -14.54 -23.69 2.36
CA ARG A 80 -14.36 -24.79 3.31
C ARG A 80 -15.10 -24.52 4.63
N VAL A 81 -15.77 -25.55 5.14
CA VAL A 81 -16.52 -25.48 6.42
C VAL A 81 -15.56 -25.30 7.61
N ASP A 82 -14.41 -25.97 7.58
CA ASP A 82 -13.40 -25.99 8.64
C ASP A 82 -12.38 -24.84 8.53
N GLN A 83 -12.29 -24.22 7.37
CA GLN A 83 -11.42 -23.09 7.08
C GLN A 83 -12.20 -22.03 6.29
N PRO A 84 -13.09 -21.27 6.97
CA PRO A 84 -13.79 -20.18 6.30
C PRO A 84 -12.75 -19.26 5.67
N ALA A 85 -12.95 -18.92 4.40
CA ALA A 85 -12.06 -18.00 3.71
C ALA A 85 -11.94 -16.74 4.55
N VAL A 86 -10.71 -16.33 4.87
CA VAL A 86 -10.49 -14.97 5.40
C VAL A 86 -11.07 -14.04 4.36
N ARG A 87 -12.21 -13.43 4.70
CA ARG A 87 -12.91 -12.50 3.83
C ARG A 87 -11.99 -11.31 3.69
N ALA A 88 -11.17 -11.33 2.64
CA ALA A 88 -10.41 -10.18 2.24
C ALA A 88 -11.43 -9.13 1.81
N VAL A 89 -11.77 -8.24 2.74
CA VAL A 89 -12.67 -7.10 2.52
C VAL A 89 -12.10 -6.19 1.40
N PHE A 90 -10.82 -6.37 1.09
CA PHE A 90 -10.13 -5.75 -0.01
C PHE A 90 -9.26 -6.80 -0.74
N ARG A 91 -9.67 -7.21 -1.95
CA ARG A 91 -8.83 -7.98 -2.89
C ARG A 91 -8.56 -7.15 -4.13
N THR A 92 -7.74 -6.11 -3.99
CA THR A 92 -7.07 -5.54 -5.16
C THR A 92 -5.60 -5.36 -4.81
N GLY A 93 -4.73 -6.02 -5.57
CA GLY A 93 -3.36 -5.55 -5.68
C GLY A 93 -3.42 -4.22 -6.43
N PHE A 94 -2.93 -3.16 -5.82
CA PHE A 94 -2.85 -1.87 -6.49
C PHE A 94 -1.38 -1.60 -6.87
N HIS A 95 -1.17 -1.26 -8.13
CA HIS A 95 0.12 -0.78 -8.60
C HIS A 95 0.11 0.74 -8.55
N VAL A 96 1.06 1.32 -7.82
CA VAL A 96 1.29 2.76 -7.78
C VAL A 96 2.59 3.06 -8.49
N SER A 97 2.55 3.98 -9.44
CA SER A 97 3.75 4.62 -9.99
C SER A 97 3.84 6.05 -9.45
N LEU A 98 5.00 6.38 -8.89
CA LEU A 98 5.32 7.70 -8.34
C LEU A 98 6.44 8.30 -9.17
N ASN A 99 6.25 9.54 -9.64
CA ASN A 99 7.29 10.28 -10.32
C ASN A 99 7.50 11.63 -9.62
N ALA A 100 8.72 11.90 -9.21
CA ALA A 100 9.15 13.16 -8.65
C ALA A 100 10.65 13.33 -8.86
N SER A 101 11.12 14.57 -8.84
CA SER A 101 12.54 14.90 -8.94
C SER A 101 12.95 15.75 -7.74
N TRP A 102 14.08 15.37 -7.14
CA TRP A 102 14.74 16.22 -6.15
C TRP A 102 15.29 17.47 -6.83
N VAL A 103 14.93 18.63 -6.28
CA VAL A 103 15.46 19.93 -6.69
C VAL A 103 16.33 20.47 -5.57
N ALA A 104 17.58 20.82 -5.87
CA ALA A 104 18.49 21.42 -4.90
C ALA A 104 17.95 22.78 -4.43
N ALA A 105 17.75 22.93 -3.13
CA ALA A 105 17.33 24.18 -2.50
C ALA A 105 18.51 25.01 -1.97
N GLY A 106 19.65 24.37 -1.69
CA GLY A 106 20.88 25.03 -1.24
C GLY A 106 21.55 24.28 -0.09
N GLU A 107 22.38 24.97 0.69
CA GLU A 107 23.17 24.38 1.78
C GLU A 107 22.80 24.99 3.14
N ILE A 108 22.83 24.18 4.19
CA ILE A 108 22.69 24.63 5.57
C ILE A 108 24.06 25.10 6.06
N ALA A 109 24.15 26.36 6.47
CA ALA A 109 25.34 26.94 7.06
C ALA A 109 25.15 27.21 8.57
N VAL A 110 26.24 27.53 9.26
CA VAL A 110 26.20 28.07 10.63
C VAL A 110 26.57 29.55 10.57
N SER A 111 25.72 30.41 11.11
CA SER A 111 26.00 31.85 11.19
C SER A 111 27.11 32.15 12.20
N ALA A 112 27.67 33.36 12.17
CA ALA A 112 28.66 33.82 13.15
C ALA A 112 28.17 33.73 14.62
N LEU A 113 26.86 33.65 14.84
CA LEU A 113 26.24 33.48 16.16
C LEU A 113 25.99 32.00 16.53
N GLY A 114 26.56 31.04 15.79
CA GLY A 114 26.39 29.61 16.03
C GLY A 114 25.00 29.05 15.72
N LYS A 115 24.19 29.77 14.91
CA LYS A 115 22.82 29.36 14.58
C LYS A 115 22.75 28.77 13.17
N LEU A 116 21.93 27.73 12.99
CA LEU A 116 21.65 27.15 11.68
C LEU A 116 20.98 28.16 10.74
N ALA A 117 21.55 28.30 9.55
CA ALA A 117 21.07 29.12 8.45
C ALA A 117 20.69 28.19 7.29
N PHE A 118 19.40 27.88 7.20
CA PHE A 118 18.81 27.13 6.09
C PHE A 118 18.69 27.99 4.81
N PRO A 119 18.76 27.39 3.62
CA PRO A 119 18.47 28.08 2.37
C PRO A 119 17.01 28.56 2.33
N GLN A 120 16.73 29.51 1.42
CA GLN A 120 15.37 30.00 1.22
C GLN A 120 14.48 28.89 0.69
N ALA A 121 13.34 28.67 1.36
CA ALA A 121 12.38 27.66 0.99
C ALA A 121 11.04 28.27 0.53
N PRO A 122 10.33 27.62 -0.42
CA PRO A 122 9.03 28.09 -0.89
C PRO A 122 7.95 27.96 0.20
N VAL A 123 6.91 28.80 0.09
CA VAL A 123 5.66 28.64 0.87
C VAL A 123 4.80 27.58 0.18
N ALA A 124 5.26 26.34 0.22
CA ALA A 124 4.62 25.23 -0.47
C ALA A 124 4.64 23.97 0.38
N ALA A 125 3.69 23.08 0.10
CA ALA A 125 3.69 21.73 0.60
C ALA A 125 4.72 20.90 -0.19
N GLY A 126 5.41 19.99 0.49
CA GLY A 126 6.45 19.20 -0.18
C GLY A 126 7.16 18.22 0.71
N ILE A 127 8.13 17.54 0.09
CA ILE A 127 9.09 16.64 0.73
C ILE A 127 10.43 17.37 0.70
N TYR A 128 11.25 17.17 1.73
CA TYR A 128 12.60 17.70 1.79
C TYR A 128 13.58 16.60 2.22
N ARG A 129 14.83 16.75 1.79
CA ARG A 129 15.94 15.88 2.17
C ARG A 129 17.11 16.73 2.65
N PHE A 130 17.69 16.37 3.79
CA PHE A 130 18.98 16.88 4.24
C PHE A 130 20.03 15.82 3.96
N ARG A 131 21.00 16.13 3.10
CA ARG A 131 22.11 15.25 2.73
C ARG A 131 23.36 15.68 3.47
N PHE A 132 23.86 14.84 4.34
CA PHE A 132 25.09 15.02 5.09
C PHE A 132 26.23 14.38 4.30
N SER A 133 27.26 15.16 3.97
CA SER A 133 28.47 14.70 3.30
C SER A 133 29.72 15.18 4.04
N GLY A 134 30.84 14.45 3.90
CA GLY A 134 32.11 14.74 4.58
C GLY A 134 32.79 13.47 5.11
N GLY A 135 33.71 13.63 6.08
CA GLY A 135 34.57 12.56 6.59
C GLY A 135 33.87 11.38 7.30
N THR A 136 32.55 11.47 7.54
CA THR A 136 31.74 10.45 8.22
C THR A 136 30.60 9.94 7.33
N GLY A 137 30.96 9.38 6.17
CA GLY A 137 30.00 8.75 5.25
C GLY A 137 28.91 9.69 4.72
N HIS A 138 27.98 9.12 3.96
CA HIS A 138 26.79 9.82 3.48
C HIS A 138 25.61 9.45 4.36
N ARG A 139 24.94 10.46 4.93
CA ARG A 139 23.73 10.26 5.75
C ARG A 139 22.60 11.14 5.22
N CYS A 140 21.36 10.69 5.34
CA CYS A 140 20.21 11.49 4.91
C CYS A 140 19.11 11.56 5.96
N TYR A 141 18.39 12.67 5.97
CA TYR A 141 17.10 12.78 6.66
C TYR A 141 16.06 13.26 5.67
N ILE A 142 14.94 12.54 5.55
CA ILE A 142 13.84 12.89 4.67
C ILE A 142 12.62 13.26 5.51
N GLY A 143 11.88 14.28 5.12
CA GLY A 143 10.66 14.65 5.81
C GLY A 143 9.62 15.29 4.90
N GLU A 144 8.39 15.39 5.39
CA GLU A 144 7.28 16.05 4.70
C GLU A 144 6.79 17.29 5.46
N SER A 145 6.21 18.23 4.72
CA SER A 145 5.49 19.34 5.34
C SER A 145 4.40 19.89 4.44
N ALA A 146 3.34 20.43 5.04
CA ALA A 146 2.39 21.31 4.37
C ALA A 146 3.00 22.70 4.06
N ASN A 147 4.11 23.08 4.71
CA ASN A 147 4.78 24.35 4.49
C ASN A 147 6.29 24.23 4.78
N LEU A 148 7.09 24.08 3.72
CA LEU A 148 8.54 23.90 3.81
C LEU A 148 9.25 25.07 4.51
N ARG A 149 8.86 26.32 4.20
CA ARG A 149 9.43 27.52 4.84
C ARG A 149 9.27 27.50 6.35
N ASN A 150 8.06 27.24 6.84
CA ASN A 150 7.80 27.16 8.28
C ASN A 150 8.54 25.96 8.91
N ARG A 151 8.57 24.83 8.20
CA ARG A 151 9.23 23.61 8.68
C ARG A 151 10.71 23.82 8.95
N PHE A 152 11.44 24.50 8.07
CA PHE A 152 12.86 24.79 8.27
C PHE A 152 13.11 25.75 9.44
N GLY A 153 12.17 26.67 9.69
CA GLY A 153 12.18 27.50 10.90
C GLY A 153 12.19 26.68 12.20
N PHE A 154 11.44 25.57 12.24
CA PHE A 154 11.38 24.70 13.42
C PHE A 154 12.68 23.96 13.72
N TYR A 155 13.54 23.74 12.72
CA TYR A 155 14.88 23.18 12.96
C TYR A 155 15.87 24.24 13.46
N ARG A 156 15.68 25.51 13.08
CA ARG A 156 16.50 26.63 13.58
C ARG A 156 16.22 26.88 15.07
N GLN A 157 14.95 26.90 15.44
CA GLN A 157 14.47 27.20 16.79
C GLN A 157 13.42 26.16 17.24
N PRO A 158 13.85 24.94 17.57
CA PRO A 158 12.93 23.90 18.03
C PRO A 158 12.35 24.26 19.40
N GLY A 159 11.07 23.95 19.60
CA GLY A 159 10.47 23.95 20.93
C GLY A 159 11.03 22.83 21.81
N SER A 160 11.00 23.01 23.13
CA SER A 160 11.59 22.05 24.10
C SER A 160 10.99 20.64 24.03
N THR A 161 9.75 20.50 23.56
CA THR A 161 9.04 19.22 23.42
C THR A 161 9.26 18.54 22.07
N GLN A 162 9.96 19.19 21.13
CA GLN A 162 10.16 18.69 19.77
C GLN A 162 11.43 17.85 19.67
N ALA A 163 11.43 16.66 20.28
CA ALA A 163 12.59 15.78 20.40
C ALA A 163 13.33 15.55 19.06
N THR A 164 12.62 15.26 17.98
CA THR A 164 13.22 15.06 16.64
C THR A 164 13.93 16.32 16.14
N ASN A 165 13.34 17.51 16.32
CA ASN A 165 13.93 18.75 15.83
C ASN A 165 15.15 19.14 16.67
N LEU A 166 15.11 18.89 17.99
CA LEU A 166 16.25 19.06 18.89
C LEU A 166 17.40 18.14 18.49
N ARG A 167 17.12 16.84 18.27
CA ARG A 167 18.08 15.84 17.79
C ARG A 167 18.74 16.27 16.49
N LEU A 168 17.93 16.61 15.48
CA LEU A 168 18.44 17.01 14.17
C LEU A 168 19.24 18.30 14.23
N LYS A 169 18.81 19.29 15.03
CA LYS A 169 19.58 20.52 15.23
C LYS A 169 20.97 20.24 15.81
N ALA A 170 21.05 19.38 16.83
CA ALA A 170 22.33 19.01 17.44
C ALA A 170 23.24 18.31 16.42
N LEU A 171 22.70 17.32 15.70
CA LEU A 171 23.42 16.55 14.68
C LEU A 171 23.94 17.46 13.55
N MET A 172 23.14 18.42 13.08
CA MET A 172 23.57 19.38 12.06
C MET A 172 24.72 20.26 12.52
N LEU A 173 24.65 20.80 13.74
CA LEU A 173 25.70 21.66 14.29
C LEU A 173 27.01 20.88 14.48
N GLU A 174 26.93 19.67 15.04
CA GLU A 174 28.08 18.78 15.20
C GLU A 174 28.72 18.45 13.84
N HIS A 175 27.93 18.04 12.85
CA HIS A 175 28.42 17.68 11.53
C HIS A 175 29.12 18.83 10.82
N ILE A 176 28.54 20.04 10.85
CA ILE A 176 29.17 21.22 10.23
C ILE A 176 30.43 21.64 11.00
N SER A 177 30.43 21.55 12.33
CA SER A 177 31.60 21.88 13.15
C SER A 177 32.76 20.91 12.91
N GLY A 178 32.46 19.66 12.54
CA GLY A 178 33.43 18.66 12.09
C GLY A 178 33.92 18.85 10.65
N GLY A 179 33.56 19.95 9.97
CA GLY A 179 33.93 20.24 8.59
C GLY A 179 33.06 19.55 7.53
N GLY A 180 31.96 18.91 7.94
CA GLY A 180 30.99 18.32 7.04
C GLY A 180 30.06 19.36 6.40
N ARG A 181 29.43 18.98 5.30
CA ARG A 181 28.46 19.81 4.56
C ARG A 181 27.07 19.19 4.64
N ILE A 182 26.05 20.05 4.61
CA ILE A 182 24.65 19.61 4.63
C ILE A 182 23.86 20.31 3.54
N GLU A 183 23.54 19.57 2.48
CA GLU A 183 22.75 20.07 1.36
C GLU A 183 21.26 19.80 1.60
N VAL A 184 20.41 20.67 1.08
CA VAL A 184 18.96 20.58 1.14
C VAL A 184 18.41 20.38 -0.26
N ASP A 185 17.63 19.32 -0.45
CA ASP A 185 16.82 19.13 -1.64
C ASP A 185 15.34 19.15 -1.28
N ILE A 186 14.49 19.52 -2.23
CA ILE A 186 13.03 19.57 -2.07
C ILE A 186 12.32 18.92 -3.26
N ILE A 187 11.11 18.45 -3.00
CA ILE A 187 10.11 18.06 -3.99
C ILE A 187 8.88 18.90 -3.71
N THR A 188 8.57 19.80 -4.64
CA THR A 188 7.35 20.64 -4.63
C THR A 188 6.44 20.38 -5.82
N GLU A 189 6.91 19.58 -6.78
CA GLU A 189 6.18 19.17 -7.98
C GLU A 189 6.29 17.66 -8.14
N ILE A 190 5.20 17.02 -8.56
CA ILE A 190 5.13 15.58 -8.80
C ILE A 190 4.52 15.33 -10.17
N GLY A 191 5.04 14.33 -10.88
CA GLY A 191 4.58 13.95 -12.23
C GLY A 191 3.23 13.24 -12.26
N GLY A 192 2.49 13.23 -11.15
CA GLY A 192 1.20 12.55 -10.98
C GLY A 192 1.28 11.27 -10.13
N LEU A 193 0.11 10.76 -9.74
CA LEU A 193 -0.07 9.49 -9.03
C LEU A 193 -0.95 8.60 -9.90
N THR A 194 -0.43 7.47 -10.35
CA THR A 194 -1.22 6.55 -11.17
C THR A 194 -1.66 5.36 -10.33
N HIS A 195 -2.98 5.15 -10.20
CA HIS A 195 -3.58 3.99 -9.55
C HIS A 195 -4.53 3.31 -10.55
N GLY A 196 -4.00 2.36 -11.33
CA GLY A 196 -4.69 1.79 -12.49
C GLY A 196 -4.30 2.45 -13.82
N PRO A 197 -5.03 2.24 -14.93
CA PRO A 197 -4.59 2.68 -16.28
C PRO A 197 -4.67 4.20 -16.53
N LYS A 198 -5.20 5.00 -15.60
CA LYS A 198 -5.33 6.45 -15.75
C LYS A 198 -4.53 7.17 -14.65
N PRO A 199 -3.69 8.16 -15.00
CA PRO A 199 -3.09 9.06 -14.03
C PRO A 199 -4.20 9.81 -13.28
N THR A 200 -4.10 9.84 -11.95
CA THR A 200 -4.90 10.74 -11.12
C THR A 200 -4.06 11.95 -10.81
N GLU A 201 -4.67 13.13 -10.86
CA GLU A 201 -4.04 14.39 -10.48
C GLU A 201 -3.81 14.39 -8.96
N ALA A 202 -2.65 13.89 -8.53
CA ALA A 202 -2.23 13.97 -7.14
C ALA A 202 -1.56 15.30 -6.88
N ASN A 203 -1.85 15.86 -5.70
CA ASN A 203 -1.27 17.12 -5.26
C ASN A 203 -0.65 16.95 -3.87
N LEU A 204 0.50 17.56 -3.68
CA LEU A 204 1.22 17.63 -2.40
C LEU A 204 0.46 18.42 -1.32
N SER A 205 -0.67 19.07 -1.60
CA SER A 205 -1.57 19.60 -0.57
C SER A 205 -2.15 18.49 0.33
N SER A 206 -2.31 17.27 -0.20
CA SER A 206 -2.78 16.11 0.58
C SER A 206 -1.67 15.54 1.46
N LYS A 207 -1.93 15.44 2.77
CA LYS A 207 -1.01 14.79 3.72
C LYS A 207 -0.73 13.33 3.35
N ALA A 208 -1.75 12.61 2.87
CA ALA A 208 -1.60 11.22 2.47
C ALA A 208 -0.66 11.08 1.27
N VAL A 209 -0.80 11.95 0.26
CA VAL A 209 0.09 11.98 -0.91
C VAL A 209 1.52 12.30 -0.46
N ARG A 210 1.74 13.33 0.36
CA ARG A 210 3.10 13.65 0.82
C ARG A 210 3.72 12.53 1.63
N ARG A 211 2.95 11.86 2.49
CA ARG A 211 3.42 10.68 3.25
C ARG A 211 3.81 9.54 2.33
N LEU A 212 3.04 9.29 1.27
CA LEU A 212 3.37 8.27 0.28
C LEU A 212 4.71 8.58 -0.41
N PHE A 213 4.92 9.83 -0.85
CA PHE A 213 6.19 10.26 -1.46
C PHE A 213 7.37 10.24 -0.48
N GLU A 214 7.16 10.62 0.78
CA GLU A 214 8.20 10.51 1.81
C GLU A 214 8.62 9.06 2.02
N GLN A 215 7.67 8.14 2.22
CA GLN A 215 7.99 6.73 2.45
C GLN A 215 8.66 6.11 1.21
N ALA A 216 8.19 6.45 0.01
CA ALA A 216 8.83 6.01 -1.23
C ALA A 216 10.27 6.54 -1.35
N ALA A 217 10.51 7.80 -0.95
CA ALA A 217 11.83 8.39 -0.96
C ALA A 217 12.78 7.77 0.08
N ILE A 218 12.27 7.44 1.28
CA ILE A 218 13.05 6.70 2.30
C ILE A 218 13.45 5.33 1.77
N VAL A 219 12.51 4.58 1.17
CA VAL A 219 12.81 3.26 0.58
C VAL A 219 13.81 3.36 -0.58
N ALA A 220 13.70 4.40 -1.40
CA ALA A 220 14.64 4.63 -2.51
C ALA A 220 16.04 5.02 -2.03
N ASP A 221 16.15 5.82 -0.96
CA ASP A 221 17.45 6.16 -0.34
C ASP A 221 18.02 4.96 0.44
N ASP A 222 17.22 4.12 1.11
CA ASP A 222 17.69 2.88 1.77
C ASP A 222 18.26 1.85 0.77
N ALA A 223 17.87 1.93 -0.50
CA ALA A 223 18.46 1.14 -1.58
C ALA A 223 19.85 1.65 -2.01
N THR A 224 20.29 2.79 -1.48
CA THR A 224 21.63 3.35 -1.64
C THR A 224 22.44 3.13 -0.36
N GLU A 225 23.77 3.11 -0.42
CA GLU A 225 24.64 2.95 0.77
C GLU A 225 24.66 4.20 1.69
N ILE A 226 23.53 4.89 1.82
CA ILE A 226 23.34 6.11 2.62
C ILE A 226 22.67 5.73 3.95
N GLU A 227 23.25 6.16 5.06
CA GLU A 227 22.65 5.92 6.38
C GLU A 227 21.44 6.83 6.61
N SER A 228 20.27 6.23 6.80
CA SER A 228 19.03 6.94 7.11
C SER A 228 18.94 7.41 8.57
N LEU A 229 18.72 8.71 8.75
CA LEU A 229 18.51 9.37 10.05
C LEU A 229 17.04 9.44 10.48
N ASN A 230 16.14 8.79 9.72
CA ASN A 230 14.69 8.76 9.98
C ASN A 230 14.26 7.81 11.11
N ARG A 231 15.22 7.10 11.72
CA ARG A 231 15.01 6.21 12.88
C ARG A 231 14.69 6.96 14.18
#